data_AF-A0A2J6TGM1-F1
#
_entry.id   AF-A0A2J6TGM1-F1
#
_cell.length_a   1.000
_cell.length_b   1.000
_cell.length_c   1.000
_cell.angle_alpha   90.00
_cell.angle_beta   90.00
_cell.angle_gamma   90.00
#
_symmetry.space_group_name_H-M   'P 1'
#
loop_
_entity.id
_entity.type
_entity.pdbx_description
1 polymer ?
#
loop_
_entity_poly.entity_id
_entity_poly.type
_entity_poly.pdbx_seq_one_letter_code
_entity_poly.pdbx_strand_id
1 'polypeptide(L)'
;MSTSPFSDGSTKFGLASCATYGLPGITTSIDHYLSLYLRERFLPGVFRANAHPTTFHDWRHLITAGTESTTAMGAFLATAAIHTSWTNRSLKLVATRYYNSVVKASRRGIADGEVDGSEDWVLHATNFLCLFEINQGWNTGHNPSGAAPYLEGMARILKIRIAKDSKRPTDFVHPPNRVAAESLVLFTWTLSFYYSDVDRAGEAIEWDSLSVYLEPNVFSGASMQTNSPLLGSNWELYRIIIEIVRLSHNVPFDSISWCHGRELELELNRREEELYAERDKVVDVTERFEVVLEQTLLYVLVT
;
A
#
# COMPACT_ATOMS: atom_id res chain seq x y z
N MET A 1 16.30 -28.59 40.81
CA MET A 1 16.79 -28.58 39.41
C MET A 1 15.60 -28.28 38.52
N SER A 2 15.53 -27.05 38.02
CA SER A 2 14.41 -26.51 37.22
C SER A 2 14.90 -26.37 35.79
N THR A 3 14.31 -27.14 34.88
CA THR A 3 14.55 -27.05 33.44
C THR A 3 13.65 -25.97 32.85
N SER A 4 14.25 -24.88 32.39
CA SER A 4 13.61 -23.83 31.58
C SER A 4 13.00 -24.44 30.31
N PRO A 5 11.75 -24.09 29.94
CA PRO A 5 11.09 -24.62 28.74
C PRO A 5 11.59 -23.98 27.43
N PHE A 6 12.54 -23.05 27.50
CA PHE A 6 13.19 -22.46 26.34
C PHE A 6 14.56 -23.10 26.10
N SER A 7 14.57 -24.39 25.76
CA SER A 7 15.75 -24.97 25.10
C SER A 7 15.76 -24.45 23.67
N ASP A 8 16.76 -23.63 23.39
CA ASP A 8 17.06 -23.03 22.11
C ASP A 8 17.00 -24.06 20.95
N GLY A 9 15.99 -23.94 20.11
CA GLY A 9 15.79 -24.77 18.91
C GLY A 9 16.65 -24.31 17.72
N SER A 10 17.78 -23.66 17.98
CA SER A 10 18.68 -23.02 17.01
C SER A 10 19.36 -23.97 16.00
N THR A 11 18.99 -25.25 15.98
CA THR A 11 19.59 -26.28 15.12
C THR A 11 18.66 -26.86 14.05
N LYS A 12 17.41 -26.38 13.90
CA LYS A 12 16.45 -26.97 12.93
C LYS A 12 16.07 -26.14 11.70
N PHE A 13 16.56 -24.91 11.57
CA PHE A 13 16.50 -24.17 10.30
C PHE A 13 17.92 -23.87 9.86
N GLY A 14 18.31 -24.42 8.70
CA GLY A 14 19.69 -24.47 8.22
C GLY A 14 20.41 -23.14 8.29
N LEU A 15 21.63 -23.19 8.85
CA LEU A 15 22.61 -22.11 8.88
C LEU A 15 22.96 -21.65 7.47
N ALA A 16 22.36 -20.53 7.06
CA ALA A 16 23.08 -19.49 6.35
C ALA A 16 23.08 -18.27 7.28
N SER A 17 24.23 -17.87 7.81
CA SER A 17 24.36 -16.64 8.59
C SER A 17 24.11 -15.45 7.67
N CYS A 18 22.85 -15.07 7.49
CA CYS A 18 22.50 -13.90 6.72
C CYS A 18 22.90 -12.66 7.51
N ALA A 19 23.54 -11.69 6.84
CA ALA A 19 24.11 -10.46 7.40
C ALA A 19 23.13 -9.53 8.14
N THR A 20 21.88 -9.96 8.30
CA THR A 20 20.80 -9.20 8.95
C THR A 20 20.37 -9.78 10.30
N TYR A 21 20.91 -10.94 10.71
CA TYR A 21 20.71 -11.46 12.06
C TYR A 21 21.35 -10.53 13.10
N GLY A 22 20.59 -10.10 14.10
CA GLY A 22 21.08 -9.18 15.16
C GLY A 22 20.97 -7.69 14.83
N LEU A 23 20.36 -7.32 13.70
CA LEU A 23 19.98 -5.93 13.43
C LEU A 23 18.87 -5.47 14.40
N PRO A 24 18.73 -4.16 14.67
CA PRO A 24 17.63 -3.63 15.46
C PRO A 24 16.26 -4.14 14.96
N GLY A 25 15.48 -4.73 15.87
CA GLY A 25 14.19 -5.35 15.55
C GLY A 25 14.25 -6.78 14.99
N ILE A 26 15.44 -7.32 14.66
CA ILE A 26 15.65 -8.72 14.24
C ILE A 26 16.50 -9.43 15.30
N THR A 27 15.85 -9.86 16.37
CA THR A 27 16.50 -10.31 17.61
C THR A 27 16.40 -11.82 17.85
N THR A 28 15.43 -12.47 17.21
CA THR A 28 15.14 -13.90 17.39
C THR A 28 15.26 -14.66 16.07
N SER A 29 15.35 -15.99 16.15
CA SER A 29 15.34 -16.86 14.95
C SER A 29 14.06 -16.71 14.13
N ILE A 30 12.92 -16.42 14.78
CA ILE A 30 11.66 -16.17 14.08
C ILE A 30 11.66 -14.80 13.40
N ASP A 31 12.19 -13.75 14.03
CA ASP A 31 12.36 -12.43 13.38
C ASP A 31 13.22 -12.58 12.12
N HIS A 32 14.31 -13.35 12.23
CA HIS A 32 15.22 -13.58 11.14
C HIS A 32 14.55 -14.29 9.96
N TYR A 33 13.86 -15.40 10.24
CA TYR A 33 13.10 -16.14 9.24
C TYR A 33 12.08 -15.24 8.54
N LEU A 34 11.31 -14.44 9.30
CA LEU A 34 10.30 -13.54 8.76
C LEU A 34 10.92 -12.41 7.94
N SER A 35 12.08 -11.88 8.33
CA SER A 35 12.82 -10.88 7.56
C SER A 35 13.32 -11.43 6.22
N LEU A 36 13.79 -12.68 6.18
CA LEU A 36 14.17 -13.37 4.96
C LEU A 36 12.94 -13.59 4.06
N TYR A 37 11.86 -14.11 4.64
CA TYR A 37 10.60 -14.34 3.93
C TYR A 37 10.07 -13.06 3.30
N LEU A 38 10.08 -11.96 4.05
CA LEU A 38 9.61 -10.67 3.55
C LEU A 38 10.34 -10.27 2.25
N ARG A 39 11.67 -10.39 2.24
CA ARG A 39 12.52 -9.95 1.11
C ARG A 39 12.47 -10.89 -0.07
N GLU A 40 12.48 -12.19 0.20
CA GLU A 40 12.66 -13.21 -0.84
C GLU A 40 11.34 -13.73 -1.41
N ARG A 41 10.24 -13.57 -0.68
CA ARG A 41 8.93 -14.15 -1.05
C ARG A 41 7.81 -13.13 -1.11
N PHE A 42 7.72 -12.21 -0.15
CA PHE A 42 6.62 -11.27 -0.09
C PHE A 42 6.83 -10.08 -1.04
N LEU A 43 7.88 -9.28 -0.81
CA LEU A 43 8.15 -8.04 -1.56
C LEU A 43 8.27 -8.22 -3.08
N PRO A 44 8.89 -9.30 -3.62
CA PRO A 44 8.94 -9.49 -5.07
C PRO A 44 7.56 -9.60 -5.73
N GLY A 45 6.52 -9.98 -4.97
CA GLY A 45 5.14 -10.06 -5.46
C GLY A 45 4.29 -8.81 -5.20
N VAL A 46 4.84 -7.78 -4.53
CA VAL A 46 4.09 -6.55 -4.21
C VAL A 46 4.05 -5.58 -5.39
N PHE A 47 5.17 -5.42 -6.10
CA PHE A 47 5.27 -4.49 -7.22
C PHE A 47 5.03 -5.17 -8.57
N ARG A 48 4.53 -4.40 -9.53
CA ARG A 48 4.34 -4.88 -10.90
C ARG A 48 5.68 -5.19 -11.56
N ALA A 49 5.68 -6.17 -12.46
CA ALA A 49 6.90 -6.65 -13.13
C ALA A 49 7.61 -5.59 -14.01
N ASN A 50 6.88 -4.57 -14.46
CA ASN A 50 7.39 -3.47 -15.29
C ASN A 50 7.84 -2.25 -14.47
N ALA A 51 7.70 -2.27 -13.15
CA ALA A 51 8.18 -1.22 -12.27
C ALA A 51 9.70 -1.05 -12.38
N HIS A 52 10.20 0.17 -12.16
CA HIS A 52 11.62 0.48 -12.25
C HIS A 52 12.50 -0.51 -11.44
N PRO A 53 13.35 -1.32 -12.11
CA PRO A 53 13.96 -2.52 -11.52
C PRO A 53 14.98 -2.21 -10.43
N THR A 54 15.66 -1.05 -10.50
CA THR A 54 16.73 -0.72 -9.55
C THR A 54 16.22 0.00 -8.31
N THR A 55 15.00 0.54 -8.34
CA THR A 55 14.49 1.36 -7.22
C THR A 55 13.33 0.70 -6.51
N PHE A 56 12.30 0.26 -7.23
CA PHE A 56 11.12 -0.32 -6.58
C PHE A 56 11.36 -1.77 -6.14
N HIS A 57 12.15 -2.54 -6.89
CA HIS A 57 12.50 -3.91 -6.49
C HIS A 57 13.67 -3.98 -5.49
N ASP A 58 14.29 -2.85 -5.16
CA ASP A 58 15.36 -2.80 -4.15
C ASP A 58 14.78 -2.62 -2.75
N TRP A 59 14.62 -3.72 -2.01
CA TRP A 59 14.08 -3.73 -0.66
C TRP A 59 15.03 -3.17 0.42
N ARG A 60 16.30 -2.85 0.08
CA ARG A 60 17.30 -2.46 1.08
C ARG A 60 16.87 -1.22 1.87
N HIS A 61 16.19 -0.28 1.23
CA HIS A 61 15.67 0.92 1.88
C HIS A 61 14.65 0.60 2.99
N LEU A 62 13.80 -0.41 2.80
CA LEU A 62 12.85 -0.85 3.84
C LEU A 62 13.58 -1.45 5.03
N ILE A 63 14.64 -2.23 4.79
CA ILE A 63 15.44 -2.79 5.89
C ILE A 63 16.13 -1.66 6.67
N THR A 64 16.70 -0.66 5.98
CA THR A 64 17.27 0.53 6.63
C THR A 64 16.22 1.23 7.50
N ALA A 65 15.04 1.53 6.95
CA ALA A 65 13.94 2.16 7.69
C ALA A 65 13.51 1.32 8.91
N GLY A 66 13.47 -0.01 8.77
CA GLY A 66 13.16 -0.91 9.88
C GLY A 66 14.26 -0.95 10.95
N THR A 67 15.53 -0.84 10.57
CA THR A 67 16.62 -0.76 11.55
C THR A 67 16.66 0.57 12.29
N GLU A 68 16.20 1.65 11.66
CA GLU A 68 16.08 2.98 12.29
C GLU A 68 14.87 3.06 13.23
N SER A 69 13.81 2.29 12.96
CA SER A 69 12.59 2.25 13.78
C SER A 69 12.13 0.82 14.03
N THR A 70 12.25 0.37 15.28
CA THR A 70 11.74 -0.93 15.72
C THR A 70 10.23 -1.06 15.51
N THR A 71 9.49 0.05 15.51
CA THR A 71 8.07 0.11 15.17
C THR A 71 7.83 -0.23 13.70
N ALA A 72 8.62 0.32 12.77
CA ALA A 72 8.54 -0.04 11.36
C ALA A 72 8.94 -1.49 11.12
N MET A 73 10.05 -1.96 11.71
CA MET A 73 10.44 -3.38 11.63
C MET A 73 9.34 -4.30 12.17
N GLY A 74 8.72 -3.94 13.29
CA GLY A 74 7.58 -4.67 13.84
C GLY A 74 6.41 -4.78 12.85
N ALA A 75 6.11 -3.72 12.10
CA ALA A 75 5.06 -3.74 11.07
C ALA A 75 5.45 -4.71 9.94
N PHE A 76 6.69 -4.64 9.47
CA PHE A 76 7.21 -5.53 8.42
C PHE A 76 7.14 -7.00 8.82
N LEU A 77 7.56 -7.33 10.05
CA LEU A 77 7.51 -8.68 10.60
C LEU A 77 6.06 -9.14 10.82
N ALA A 78 5.16 -8.25 11.25
CA ALA A 78 3.73 -8.56 11.37
C ALA A 78 3.14 -8.98 10.03
N THR A 79 3.37 -8.20 8.97
CA THR A 79 2.88 -8.47 7.61
C THR A 79 3.47 -9.76 7.04
N ALA A 80 4.78 -9.98 7.20
CA ALA A 80 5.42 -11.21 6.77
C ALA A 80 4.85 -12.43 7.51
N ALA A 81 4.63 -12.32 8.82
CA ALA A 81 4.10 -13.40 9.65
C ALA A 81 2.65 -13.74 9.30
N ILE A 82 1.78 -12.74 9.08
CA ILE A 82 0.39 -12.99 8.73
C ILE A 82 0.29 -13.61 7.33
N HIS A 83 1.09 -13.16 6.36
CA HIS A 83 1.12 -13.75 5.02
C HIS A 83 1.63 -15.19 5.07
N THR A 84 2.72 -15.46 5.79
CA THR A 84 3.23 -16.83 5.97
C THR A 84 2.22 -17.72 6.70
N SER A 85 1.34 -17.14 7.53
CA SER A 85 0.36 -17.91 8.28
C SER A 85 -0.74 -18.56 7.42
N TRP A 86 -0.85 -18.18 6.15
CA TRP A 86 -1.70 -18.86 5.16
C TRP A 86 -1.30 -20.33 5.01
N THR A 87 0.00 -20.62 5.08
CA THR A 87 0.53 -21.99 5.01
C THR A 87 0.96 -22.54 6.37
N ASN A 88 1.35 -21.67 7.30
CA ASN A 88 1.74 -22.05 8.65
C ASN A 88 0.95 -21.31 9.74
N ARG A 89 -0.20 -21.87 10.13
CA ARG A 89 -1.14 -21.27 11.10
C ARG A 89 -0.51 -20.87 12.45
N SER A 90 0.59 -21.51 12.87
CA SER A 90 1.27 -21.17 14.13
C SER A 90 1.82 -19.73 14.14
N LEU A 91 2.17 -19.19 12.97
CA LEU A 91 2.68 -17.83 12.82
C LEU A 91 1.60 -16.76 12.97
N LYS A 92 0.32 -17.12 12.95
CA LYS A 92 -0.78 -16.16 13.14
C LYS A 92 -0.68 -15.45 14.50
N LEU A 93 -0.43 -16.21 15.57
CA LEU A 93 -0.28 -15.64 16.91
C LEU A 93 0.94 -14.72 17.00
N VAL A 94 2.01 -15.07 16.29
CA VAL A 94 3.24 -14.27 16.20
C VAL A 94 2.95 -12.95 15.47
N ALA A 95 2.22 -13.01 14.35
CA ALA A 95 1.81 -11.85 13.58
C ALA A 95 0.99 -10.86 14.42
N THR A 96 -0.03 -11.37 15.15
CA THR A 96 -0.85 -10.56 16.06
C THR A 96 -0.04 -9.90 17.18
N ARG A 97 1.01 -10.57 17.69
CA ARG A 97 1.88 -9.99 18.72
C ARG A 97 2.68 -8.80 18.18
N TYR A 98 3.30 -8.94 17.02
CA TYR A 98 4.01 -7.81 16.40
C TYR A 98 3.05 -6.67 16.11
N TYR A 99 1.92 -6.95 15.45
CA TYR A 99 0.90 -5.95 15.12
C TYR A 99 0.46 -5.15 16.36
N ASN A 100 0.08 -5.84 17.44
CA ASN A 100 -0.35 -5.18 18.69
C ASN A 100 0.78 -4.33 19.31
N SER A 101 2.03 -4.80 19.22
CA SER A 101 3.18 -4.04 19.70
C SER A 101 3.38 -2.75 18.91
N VAL A 102 3.27 -2.82 17.58
CA VAL A 102 3.38 -1.66 16.68
C VAL A 102 2.27 -0.66 16.97
N VAL A 103 1.01 -1.11 17.03
CA VAL A 103 -0.14 -0.25 17.36
C VAL A 103 0.06 0.46 18.70
N LYS A 104 0.52 -0.27 19.73
CA LYS A 104 0.79 0.30 21.05
C LYS A 104 1.91 1.36 20.99
N ALA A 105 2.99 1.08 20.26
CA ALA A 105 4.11 1.98 20.10
C ALA A 105 3.70 3.26 19.34
N SER A 106 3.01 3.12 18.20
CA SER A 106 2.52 4.25 17.42
C SER A 106 1.56 5.12 18.22
N ARG A 107 0.62 4.53 18.96
CA ARG A 107 -0.31 5.28 19.82
C ARG A 107 0.41 6.08 20.90
N ARG A 108 1.46 5.51 21.48
CA ARG A 108 2.29 6.20 22.48
C ARG A 108 3.05 7.36 21.84
N GLY A 109 3.77 7.11 20.73
CA GLY A 109 4.53 8.16 20.05
C GLY A 109 3.66 9.35 19.61
N ILE A 110 2.43 9.08 19.16
CA ILE A 110 1.46 10.13 18.85
C ILE A 110 1.03 10.88 20.12
N ALA A 111 0.68 10.17 21.20
CA ALA A 111 0.20 10.78 22.44
C ALA A 111 1.28 11.65 23.13
N ASP A 112 2.54 11.21 23.04
CA ASP A 112 3.69 11.90 23.63
C ASP A 112 4.21 13.04 22.73
N GLY A 113 3.63 13.21 21.53
CA GLY A 113 4.04 14.23 20.56
C GLY A 113 5.41 13.97 19.93
N GLU A 114 5.93 12.74 20.03
CA GLU A 114 7.19 12.30 19.42
C GLU A 114 7.07 12.13 17.90
N VAL A 115 5.84 12.02 17.41
CA VAL A 115 5.53 11.71 16.01
C VAL A 115 4.56 12.74 15.46
N ASP A 116 4.93 13.40 14.36
CA ASP A 116 4.08 14.38 13.66
C ASP A 116 3.47 13.85 12.36
N GLY A 117 3.88 12.64 11.93
CA GLY A 117 3.40 11.98 10.72
C GLY A 117 4.24 12.28 9.48
N SER A 118 5.25 13.14 9.56
CA SER A 118 6.15 13.43 8.44
C SER A 118 7.32 12.44 8.32
N GLU A 119 7.48 11.53 9.26
CA GLU A 119 8.57 10.57 9.32
C GLU A 119 8.36 9.40 8.32
N ASP A 120 9.43 8.97 7.66
CA ASP A 120 9.39 7.88 6.68
C ASP A 120 8.96 6.55 7.29
N TRP A 121 9.41 6.27 8.52
CA TRP A 121 9.04 5.03 9.20
C TRP A 121 7.54 4.96 9.49
N VAL A 122 6.86 6.10 9.72
CA VAL A 122 5.40 6.16 9.95
C VAL A 122 4.63 5.84 8.68
N LEU A 123 5.09 6.37 7.54
CA LEU A 123 4.52 6.06 6.22
C LEU A 123 4.64 4.57 5.93
N HIS A 124 5.85 4.01 6.09
CA HIS A 124 6.09 2.59 5.86
C HIS A 124 5.31 1.70 6.84
N ALA A 125 5.32 2.00 8.15
CA ALA A 125 4.59 1.22 9.13
C ALA A 125 3.09 1.21 8.83
N THR A 126 2.49 2.37 8.52
CA THR A 126 1.07 2.47 8.17
C THR A 126 0.72 1.66 6.92
N ASN A 127 1.57 1.72 5.89
CA ASN A 127 1.35 0.94 4.66
C ASN A 127 1.38 -0.58 4.92
N PHE A 128 2.34 -1.04 5.74
CA PHE A 128 2.44 -2.45 6.10
C PHE A 128 1.33 -2.92 7.05
N LEU A 129 0.85 -2.07 7.95
CA LEU A 129 -0.32 -2.37 8.79
C LEU A 129 -1.61 -2.49 7.96
N CYS A 130 -1.77 -1.65 6.91
CA CYS A 130 -2.85 -1.81 5.96
C CYS A 130 -2.79 -3.19 5.26
N LEU A 131 -1.60 -3.55 4.74
CA LEU A 131 -1.37 -4.87 4.16
C LEU A 131 -1.62 -6.01 5.15
N PHE A 132 -1.25 -5.85 6.42
CA PHE A 132 -1.51 -6.84 7.46
C PHE A 132 -3.01 -7.10 7.62
N GLU A 133 -3.83 -6.06 7.69
CA GLU A 133 -5.29 -6.17 7.85
C GLU A 133 -5.95 -6.83 6.64
N ILE A 134 -5.52 -6.44 5.43
CA ILE A 134 -5.98 -7.06 4.18
C ILE A 134 -5.67 -8.58 4.20
N ASN A 135 -4.42 -8.93 4.51
CA ASN A 135 -3.99 -10.32 4.60
C ASN A 135 -4.74 -11.09 5.70
N GLN A 136 -4.99 -10.45 6.85
CA GLN A 136 -5.72 -11.06 7.94
C GLN A 136 -7.17 -11.34 7.55
N GLY A 137 -7.87 -10.39 6.94
CA GLY A 137 -9.25 -10.55 6.49
C GLY A 137 -9.37 -11.72 5.52
N TRP A 138 -8.57 -11.73 4.46
CA TRP A 138 -8.57 -12.81 3.46
C TRP A 138 -8.19 -14.17 4.02
N ASN A 139 -7.19 -14.25 4.90
CA ASN A 139 -6.76 -15.52 5.51
C ASN A 139 -7.82 -16.11 6.47
N THR A 140 -8.65 -15.26 7.06
CA THR A 140 -9.60 -15.67 8.11
C THR A 140 -11.04 -15.74 7.65
N GLY A 141 -11.32 -15.33 6.41
CA GLY A 141 -12.69 -15.18 5.91
C GLY A 141 -13.47 -14.09 6.66
N HIS A 142 -12.76 -13.18 7.34
CA HIS A 142 -13.35 -12.05 8.04
C HIS A 142 -13.21 -10.78 7.20
N ASN A 143 -14.07 -9.80 7.50
CA ASN A 143 -14.03 -8.50 6.85
C ASN A 143 -12.66 -7.82 7.12
N PRO A 144 -11.87 -7.47 6.08
CA PRO A 144 -10.66 -6.65 6.17
C PRO A 144 -10.96 -5.17 6.46
N SER A 145 -12.13 -4.83 7.02
CA SER A 145 -12.47 -3.47 7.46
C SER A 145 -11.49 -2.88 8.47
N GLY A 146 -10.69 -3.72 9.13
CA GLY A 146 -9.52 -3.29 9.90
C GLY A 146 -8.52 -2.44 9.10
N ALA A 147 -8.52 -2.53 7.76
CA ALA A 147 -7.67 -1.72 6.90
C ALA A 147 -8.14 -0.25 6.78
N ALA A 148 -9.43 0.05 6.92
CA ALA A 148 -9.98 1.39 6.69
C ALA A 148 -9.33 2.48 7.58
N PRO A 149 -9.12 2.28 8.90
CA PRO A 149 -8.39 3.25 9.72
C PRO A 149 -6.96 3.50 9.26
N TYR A 150 -6.28 2.51 8.68
CA TYR A 150 -4.92 2.66 8.15
C TYR A 150 -4.91 3.42 6.83
N LEU A 151 -5.92 3.23 5.98
CA LEU A 151 -6.09 4.04 4.76
C LEU A 151 -6.37 5.50 5.10
N GLU A 152 -7.28 5.78 6.04
CA GLU A 152 -7.51 7.14 6.54
C GLU A 152 -6.24 7.75 7.12
N GLY A 153 -5.49 6.98 7.92
CA GLY A 153 -4.21 7.38 8.48
C GLY A 153 -3.20 7.72 7.40
N MET A 154 -3.12 6.90 6.34
CA MET A 154 -2.23 7.11 5.20
C MET A 154 -2.59 8.37 4.42
N ALA A 155 -3.87 8.63 4.16
CA ALA A 155 -4.32 9.87 3.53
C ALA A 155 -3.90 11.11 4.33
N ARG A 156 -4.05 11.08 5.66
CA ARG A 156 -3.61 12.16 6.56
C ARG A 156 -2.09 12.34 6.56
N ILE A 157 -1.33 11.25 6.62
CA ILE A 157 0.14 11.27 6.55
C ILE A 157 0.60 11.91 5.23
N LEU A 158 0.02 11.49 4.10
CA LEU A 158 0.37 12.04 2.79
C LEU A 158 0.04 13.52 2.72
N LYS A 159 -1.12 13.95 3.24
CA LYS A 159 -1.48 15.38 3.33
C LYS A 159 -0.46 16.20 4.14
N ILE A 160 0.00 15.68 5.28
CA ILE A 160 1.04 16.32 6.10
C ILE A 160 2.35 16.46 5.31
N ARG A 161 2.76 15.40 4.61
CA ARG A 161 3.98 15.39 3.79
C ARG A 161 3.88 16.35 2.61
N ILE A 162 2.76 16.35 1.87
CA ILE A 162 2.51 17.30 0.78
C ILE A 162 2.62 18.74 1.29
N ALA A 163 1.98 19.07 2.42
CA ALA A 163 2.06 20.42 2.99
C ALA A 163 3.48 20.84 3.40
N LYS A 164 4.36 19.87 3.71
CA LYS A 164 5.78 20.10 4.01
C LYS A 164 6.60 20.24 2.74
N ASP A 165 6.34 19.41 1.74
CA ASP A 165 7.01 19.40 0.43
C ASP A 165 6.64 20.64 -0.40
N SER A 166 5.40 21.15 -0.32
CA SER A 166 5.00 22.41 -0.97
C SER A 166 5.82 23.62 -0.50
N LYS A 167 6.44 23.55 0.69
CA LYS A 167 7.36 24.59 1.18
C LYS A 167 8.77 24.48 0.61
N ARG A 168 9.08 23.36 -0.05
CA ARG A 168 10.36 23.05 -0.70
C ARG A 168 10.08 22.33 -2.02
N PRO A 169 9.51 23.02 -3.03
CA PRO A 169 9.17 22.37 -4.28
C PRO A 169 10.42 21.73 -4.87
N THR A 170 10.43 20.40 -4.89
CA THR A 170 11.41 19.61 -5.61
C THR A 170 10.72 19.13 -6.88
N ASP A 171 11.38 19.27 -8.03
CA ASP A 171 10.91 18.70 -9.30
C ASP A 171 10.88 17.14 -9.29
N PHE A 172 11.30 16.54 -8.17
CA PHE A 172 11.46 15.11 -7.97
C PHE A 172 10.50 14.60 -6.90
N VAL A 173 9.78 13.52 -7.22
CA VAL A 173 8.95 12.77 -6.27
C VAL A 173 9.79 11.64 -5.68
N HIS A 174 9.91 11.63 -4.34
CA HIS A 174 10.59 10.54 -3.66
C HIS A 174 9.86 9.20 -3.86
N PRO A 175 10.56 8.10 -4.23
CA PRO A 175 9.92 6.80 -4.49
C PRO A 175 9.00 6.29 -3.37
N PRO A 176 9.31 6.45 -2.07
CA PRO A 176 8.39 6.09 -0.99
C PRO A 176 7.06 6.85 -1.00
N ASN A 177 7.08 8.15 -1.34
CA ASN A 177 5.85 8.95 -1.49
C ASN A 177 5.00 8.43 -2.64
N ARG A 178 5.63 8.11 -3.78
CA ARG A 178 4.95 7.50 -4.94
C ARG A 178 4.29 6.18 -4.56
N VAL A 179 5.06 5.26 -3.94
CA VAL A 179 4.55 3.96 -3.51
C VAL A 179 3.40 4.09 -2.54
N ALA A 180 3.48 5.00 -1.57
CA ALA A 180 2.41 5.17 -0.60
C ALA A 180 1.15 5.81 -1.19
N ALA A 181 1.30 6.81 -2.07
CA ALA A 181 0.18 7.40 -2.79
C ALA A 181 -0.54 6.35 -3.66
N GLU A 182 0.21 5.55 -4.42
CA GLU A 182 -0.38 4.47 -5.20
C GLU A 182 -0.95 3.35 -4.33
N SER A 183 -0.35 3.04 -3.18
CA SER A 183 -0.90 2.06 -2.22
C SER A 183 -2.26 2.50 -1.70
N LEU A 184 -2.38 3.78 -1.31
CA LEU A 184 -3.64 4.36 -0.86
C LEU A 184 -4.73 4.21 -1.94
N VAL A 185 -4.43 4.57 -3.19
CA VAL A 185 -5.38 4.45 -4.31
C VAL A 185 -5.73 2.98 -4.56
N LEU A 186 -4.72 2.11 -4.71
CA LEU A 186 -4.91 0.69 -5.03
C LEU A 186 -5.76 -0.01 -3.97
N PHE A 187 -5.46 0.19 -2.69
CA PHE A 187 -6.18 -0.47 -1.61
C PHE A 187 -7.58 0.12 -1.40
N THR A 188 -7.73 1.43 -1.52
CA THR A 188 -9.06 2.07 -1.44
C THR A 188 -9.96 1.55 -2.56
N TRP A 189 -9.46 1.54 -3.80
CA TRP A 189 -10.17 0.98 -4.96
C TRP A 189 -10.52 -0.49 -4.78
N THR A 190 -9.56 -1.31 -4.36
CA THR A 190 -9.79 -2.75 -4.22
C THR A 190 -10.82 -3.05 -3.14
N LEU A 191 -10.75 -2.36 -2.00
CA LEU A 191 -11.60 -2.65 -0.85
C LEU A 191 -12.97 -1.97 -0.94
N SER A 192 -13.10 -0.84 -1.64
CA SER A 192 -14.37 -0.13 -1.77
C SER A 192 -15.46 -1.00 -2.40
N PHE A 193 -15.13 -1.90 -3.34
CA PHE A 193 -16.14 -2.81 -3.92
C PHE A 193 -16.80 -3.75 -2.92
N TYR A 194 -16.15 -3.99 -1.79
CA TYR A 194 -16.58 -5.01 -0.83
C TYR A 194 -17.03 -4.41 0.50
N TYR A 195 -16.53 -3.23 0.88
CA TYR A 195 -16.66 -2.69 2.23
C TYR A 195 -16.91 -1.18 2.23
N SER A 196 -18.11 -0.76 2.59
CA SER A 196 -18.48 0.66 2.73
C SER A 196 -17.75 1.39 3.87
N ASP A 197 -17.16 0.66 4.83
CA ASP A 197 -16.29 1.27 5.86
C ASP A 197 -15.09 2.02 5.26
N VAL A 198 -14.69 1.66 4.03
CA VAL A 198 -13.58 2.29 3.28
C VAL A 198 -14.01 3.63 2.68
N ASP A 199 -15.30 3.94 2.61
CA ASP A 199 -15.79 5.21 2.06
C ASP A 199 -15.21 6.41 2.80
N ARG A 200 -14.99 6.29 4.13
CA ARG A 200 -14.32 7.30 4.96
C ARG A 200 -12.88 7.55 4.55
N ALA A 201 -12.17 6.50 4.13
CA ALA A 201 -10.83 6.65 3.60
C ALA A 201 -10.88 7.42 2.27
N GLY A 202 -11.84 7.11 1.40
CA GLY A 202 -12.09 7.86 0.17
C GLY A 202 -12.41 9.34 0.43
N GLU A 203 -13.25 9.65 1.43
CA GLU A 203 -13.55 11.03 1.86
C GLU A 203 -12.31 11.79 2.33
N ALA A 204 -11.34 11.08 2.92
CA ALA A 204 -10.10 11.66 3.40
C ALA A 204 -9.09 11.95 2.27
N ILE A 205 -9.31 11.45 1.06
CA ILE A 205 -8.43 11.67 -0.09
C ILE A 205 -8.73 13.05 -0.70
N GLU A 206 -7.74 13.93 -0.63
CA GLU A 206 -7.73 15.17 -1.41
C GLU A 206 -7.03 14.89 -2.75
N TRP A 207 -7.81 14.54 -3.77
CA TRP A 207 -7.30 14.11 -5.08
C TRP A 207 -6.32 15.11 -5.71
N ASP A 208 -6.66 16.40 -5.71
CA ASP A 208 -5.80 17.48 -6.22
C ASP A 208 -4.49 17.61 -5.45
N SER A 209 -4.52 17.36 -4.13
CA SER A 209 -3.30 17.36 -3.31
C SER A 209 -2.45 16.13 -3.63
N LEU A 210 -3.09 14.97 -3.81
CA LEU A 210 -2.42 13.69 -4.04
C LEU A 210 -1.75 13.63 -5.42
N SER A 211 -2.25 14.39 -6.40
CA SER A 211 -1.68 14.48 -7.74
C SER A 211 -0.20 14.90 -7.73
N VAL A 212 0.24 15.66 -6.72
CA VAL A 212 1.66 16.03 -6.49
C VAL A 212 2.59 14.81 -6.45
N TYR A 213 2.10 13.64 -6.02
CA TYR A 213 2.88 12.39 -6.03
C TYR A 213 2.50 11.44 -7.18
N LEU A 214 1.31 11.57 -7.76
CA LEU A 214 0.78 10.65 -8.77
C LEU A 214 1.01 11.09 -10.22
N GLU A 215 1.13 12.40 -10.49
CA GLU A 215 1.37 12.92 -11.83
C GLU A 215 2.85 12.91 -12.25
N PRO A 216 3.81 13.37 -11.42
CA PRO A 216 5.18 13.49 -11.89
C PRO A 216 5.85 12.12 -12.11
N ASN A 217 6.67 12.03 -13.14
CA ASN A 217 7.54 10.87 -13.36
C ASN A 217 8.68 10.88 -12.32
N VAL A 218 8.81 9.79 -11.56
CA VAL A 218 9.93 9.58 -10.63
C VAL A 218 11.26 9.45 -11.41
N PHE A 219 11.22 8.84 -12.58
CA PHE A 219 12.36 8.62 -13.47
C PHE A 219 12.09 9.26 -14.83
N SER A 220 12.82 10.35 -15.11
CA SER A 220 12.75 11.05 -16.39
C SER A 220 13.11 10.12 -17.55
N GLY A 221 12.23 10.01 -18.55
CA GLY A 221 12.46 9.19 -19.74
C GLY A 221 12.08 7.71 -19.59
N ALA A 222 11.63 7.28 -18.40
CA ALA A 222 10.95 6.00 -18.25
C ALA A 222 9.47 6.13 -18.60
N SER A 223 8.84 5.04 -19.04
CA SER A 223 7.40 5.01 -19.31
C SER A 223 6.59 5.20 -18.03
N MET A 224 5.31 5.55 -18.19
CA MET A 224 4.37 5.69 -17.08
C MET A 224 4.26 4.40 -16.25
N GLN A 225 4.21 3.25 -16.92
CA GLN A 225 4.31 1.90 -16.37
C GLN A 225 5.47 1.72 -15.40
N THR A 226 6.67 2.10 -15.85
CA THR A 226 7.89 1.95 -15.06
C THR A 226 7.93 2.91 -13.89
N ASN A 227 7.27 4.07 -14.01
CA ASN A 227 7.08 5.04 -12.96
C ASN A 227 5.94 4.71 -11.97
N SER A 228 5.06 3.76 -12.32
CA SER A 228 3.88 3.41 -11.54
C SER A 228 3.96 1.99 -10.99
N PRO A 229 4.62 1.78 -9.83
CA PRO A 229 4.99 0.45 -9.35
C PRO A 229 3.81 -0.43 -8.90
N LEU A 230 2.64 0.16 -8.62
CA LEU A 230 1.47 -0.54 -8.09
C LEU A 230 0.26 -0.39 -9.02
N LEU A 231 -0.08 0.83 -9.43
CA LEU A 231 -1.23 1.07 -10.30
C LEU A 231 -0.91 0.65 -11.73
N GLY A 232 0.25 1.01 -12.24
CA GLY A 232 0.70 0.69 -13.59
C GLY A 232 -0.24 1.22 -14.68
N SER A 233 -1.02 2.27 -14.41
CA SER A 233 -1.94 2.94 -15.35
C SER A 233 -2.41 4.28 -14.76
N ASN A 234 -3.30 5.02 -15.45
CA ASN A 234 -3.70 6.36 -15.00
C ASN A 234 -4.50 6.31 -13.69
N TRP A 235 -4.00 7.04 -12.68
CA TRP A 235 -4.62 7.13 -11.36
C TRP A 235 -6.01 7.77 -11.39
N GLU A 236 -6.31 8.62 -12.37
CA GLU A 236 -7.61 9.29 -12.53
C GLU A 236 -8.74 8.27 -12.76
N LEU A 237 -8.47 7.18 -13.49
CA LEU A 237 -9.46 6.12 -13.69
C LEU A 237 -9.81 5.44 -12.36
N TYR A 238 -8.82 5.17 -11.52
CA TYR A 238 -9.03 4.62 -10.18
C TYR A 238 -9.81 5.58 -9.29
N ARG A 239 -9.53 6.89 -9.37
CA ARG A 239 -10.33 7.92 -8.69
C ARG A 239 -11.79 7.83 -9.11
N ILE A 240 -12.10 7.85 -10.40
CA ILE A 240 -13.47 7.77 -10.91
C ILE A 240 -14.17 6.51 -10.38
N ILE A 241 -13.50 5.35 -10.43
CA ILE A 241 -14.05 4.09 -9.91
C ILE A 241 -14.37 4.19 -8.42
N ILE A 242 -13.42 4.69 -7.62
CA ILE A 242 -13.61 4.85 -6.17
C ILE A 242 -14.84 5.73 -5.89
N GLU A 243 -14.96 6.86 -6.57
CA GLU A 243 -16.09 7.78 -6.39
C GLU A 243 -17.43 7.16 -6.82
N ILE A 244 -17.47 6.44 -7.94
CA ILE A 244 -18.67 5.72 -8.40
C ILE A 244 -19.10 4.66 -7.36
N VAL A 245 -18.15 3.85 -6.88
CA VAL A 245 -18.44 2.79 -5.90
C VAL A 245 -18.94 3.40 -4.58
N ARG A 246 -18.30 4.47 -4.11
CA ARG A 246 -18.75 5.21 -2.91
C ARG A 246 -20.15 5.79 -3.06
N LEU A 247 -20.47 6.37 -4.22
CA LEU A 247 -21.83 6.82 -4.50
C LEU A 247 -22.81 5.65 -4.44
N SER A 248 -22.47 4.50 -5.03
CA SER A 248 -23.33 3.32 -5.07
C SER A 248 -23.71 2.77 -3.68
N HIS A 249 -22.87 2.97 -2.66
CA HIS A 249 -23.20 2.61 -1.28
C HIS A 249 -24.25 3.52 -0.64
N ASN A 250 -24.45 4.72 -1.18
CA ASN A 250 -25.31 5.77 -0.62
C ASN A 250 -26.63 5.94 -1.41
N VAL A 251 -27.21 4.83 -1.87
CA VAL A 251 -28.53 4.81 -2.54
C VAL A 251 -29.66 4.79 -1.49
N PRO A 252 -30.73 5.59 -1.63
CA PRO A 252 -31.02 6.51 -2.74
C PRO A 252 -30.21 7.81 -2.70
N PHE A 253 -29.85 8.31 -3.88
CA PHE A 253 -29.06 9.54 -4.02
C PHE A 253 -29.84 10.78 -3.58
N ASP A 254 -29.18 11.65 -2.81
CA ASP A 254 -29.63 13.02 -2.62
C ASP A 254 -29.26 13.90 -3.84
N SER A 255 -29.70 15.16 -3.85
CA SER A 255 -29.44 16.05 -4.99
C SER A 255 -27.96 16.30 -5.24
N ILE A 256 -27.12 16.28 -4.20
CA ILE A 256 -25.67 16.50 -4.31
C ILE A 256 -25.01 15.27 -4.95
N SER A 257 -25.33 14.09 -4.44
CA SER A 257 -24.85 12.79 -4.94
C SER A 257 -25.30 12.54 -6.37
N TRP A 258 -26.52 12.97 -6.72
CA TRP A 258 -27.03 12.92 -8.09
C TRP A 258 -26.21 13.80 -9.03
N CYS A 259 -25.93 15.06 -8.66
CA CYS A 259 -25.10 15.95 -9.47
C CYS A 259 -23.67 15.41 -9.62
N HIS A 260 -23.05 14.94 -8.54
CA HIS A 260 -21.72 14.33 -8.56
C HIS A 260 -21.68 13.10 -9.48
N GLY A 261 -22.68 12.23 -9.39
CA GLY A 261 -22.81 11.08 -10.29
C GLY A 261 -22.88 11.47 -11.77
N ARG A 262 -23.56 12.58 -12.11
CA ARG A 262 -23.62 13.10 -13.48
C ARG A 262 -22.28 13.68 -13.95
N GLU A 263 -21.52 14.30 -13.06
CA GLU A 263 -20.16 14.80 -13.37
C GLU A 263 -19.21 13.64 -13.66
N LEU A 264 -19.24 12.59 -12.83
CA LEU A 264 -18.46 11.37 -13.04
C LEU A 264 -18.82 10.65 -14.33
N GLU A 265 -20.12 10.58 -14.68
CA GLU A 265 -20.59 9.99 -15.95
C GLU A 265 -20.01 10.75 -17.16
N LEU A 266 -20.02 12.09 -17.13
CA LEU A 266 -19.43 12.91 -18.20
C LEU A 266 -17.92 12.71 -18.30
N GLU A 267 -17.24 12.62 -17.16
CA GLU A 267 -15.79 12.40 -17.13
C GLU A 267 -15.43 11.00 -17.66
N LEU A 268 -16.19 9.98 -17.29
CA LEU A 268 -16.04 8.61 -17.77
C LEU A 268 -16.18 8.52 -19.29
N ASN A 269 -17.22 9.15 -19.85
CA ASN A 269 -17.45 9.18 -21.30
C ASN A 269 -16.30 9.88 -22.04
N ARG A 270 -15.81 11.01 -21.52
CA ARG A 270 -14.65 11.71 -22.12
C ARG A 270 -13.42 10.80 -22.14
N ARG A 271 -13.17 10.07 -21.03
CA ARG A 271 -12.02 9.17 -20.92
C ARG A 271 -12.14 7.98 -21.86
N GLU A 272 -13.34 7.45 -22.02
CA GLU A 272 -13.63 6.40 -23.00
C GLU A 272 -13.31 6.84 -24.43
N GLU A 273 -13.73 8.06 -24.82
CA GLU A 273 -13.41 8.63 -26.14
C GLU A 273 -11.90 8.80 -26.37
N GLU A 274 -11.18 9.29 -25.36
CA GLU A 274 -9.72 9.43 -25.39
C GLU A 274 -9.03 8.08 -25.61
N LEU A 275 -9.46 7.05 -24.86
CA LEU A 275 -8.88 5.72 -24.95
C LEU A 275 -9.15 5.03 -26.29
N TYR A 276 -10.33 5.23 -26.86
CA TYR A 276 -10.61 4.75 -28.21
C TYR A 276 -9.73 5.46 -29.25
N ALA A 277 -9.47 6.76 -29.10
CA ALA A 277 -8.60 7.51 -30.00
C ALA A 277 -7.10 7.13 -29.86
N GLU A 278 -6.67 6.71 -28.68
CA GLU A 278 -5.31 6.23 -28.41
C GLU A 278 -5.07 4.82 -28.92
N ARG A 279 -6.07 3.93 -28.84
CA ARG A 279 -6.00 2.53 -29.30
C ARG A 279 -5.38 2.38 -30.70
N ASP A 280 -5.79 3.24 -31.63
CA ASP A 280 -5.34 3.16 -33.03
C ASP A 280 -3.91 3.67 -33.25
N LYS A 281 -3.31 4.30 -32.23
CA LYS A 281 -1.96 4.86 -32.25
C LYS A 281 -0.92 3.98 -31.56
N VAL A 282 -1.35 3.00 -30.76
CA VAL A 282 -0.44 2.15 -29.99
C VAL A 282 0.18 1.05 -30.84
N VAL A 283 1.50 1.16 -31.06
CA VAL A 283 2.31 0.20 -31.80
C VAL A 283 2.95 -0.84 -30.88
N ASP A 284 3.22 -0.49 -29.62
CA ASP A 284 3.85 -1.38 -28.64
C ASP A 284 2.84 -2.37 -28.00
N VAL A 285 3.26 -3.62 -27.85
CA VAL A 285 2.47 -4.71 -27.28
C VAL A 285 2.20 -4.50 -25.79
N THR A 286 3.13 -3.90 -25.06
CA THR A 286 2.98 -3.66 -23.63
C THR A 286 2.01 -2.51 -23.35
N GLU A 287 2.08 -1.43 -24.12
CA GLU A 287 1.09 -0.32 -24.09
C GLU A 287 -0.32 -0.79 -24.49
N ARG A 288 -0.43 -1.75 -25.42
CA ARG A 288 -1.74 -2.34 -25.77
C ARG A 288 -2.40 -3.07 -24.61
N PHE A 289 -1.64 -3.69 -23.71
CA PHE A 289 -2.20 -4.39 -22.56
C PHE A 289 -2.86 -3.40 -21.58
N GLU A 290 -2.34 -2.18 -21.47
CA GLU A 290 -2.93 -1.12 -20.65
C GLU A 290 -4.20 -0.56 -21.24
N VAL A 291 -4.20 -0.25 -22.54
CA VAL A 291 -5.42 0.15 -23.23
C VAL A 291 -6.50 -0.91 -23.05
N VAL A 292 -6.14 -2.20 -23.08
CA VAL A 292 -7.06 -3.31 -22.81
C VAL A 292 -7.50 -3.37 -21.34
N LEU A 293 -6.62 -3.14 -20.37
CA LEU A 293 -6.97 -3.11 -18.94
C LEU A 293 -7.89 -1.93 -18.63
N GLU A 294 -7.55 -0.73 -19.08
CA GLU A 294 -8.36 0.48 -18.92
C GLU A 294 -9.71 0.31 -19.65
N GLN A 295 -9.74 -0.25 -20.87
CA GLN A 295 -10.98 -0.60 -21.55
C GLN A 295 -11.80 -1.66 -20.81
N THR A 296 -11.16 -2.64 -20.19
CA THR A 296 -11.86 -3.67 -19.40
C THR A 296 -12.48 -3.06 -18.16
N LEU A 297 -11.74 -2.19 -17.47
CA LEU A 297 -12.23 -1.46 -16.30
C LEU A 297 -13.40 -0.54 -16.67
N LEU A 298 -13.28 0.21 -17.78
CA LEU A 298 -14.37 1.03 -18.30
C LEU A 298 -15.59 0.19 -18.68
N TYR A 299 -15.39 -0.90 -19.41
CA TYR A 299 -16.48 -1.81 -19.81
C TYR A 299 -17.25 -2.32 -18.60
N VAL A 300 -16.55 -2.74 -17.53
CA VAL A 300 -17.18 -3.21 -16.28
C VAL A 300 -17.99 -2.13 -15.56
N LEU A 301 -17.62 -0.84 -15.71
CA LEU A 301 -18.33 0.27 -15.07
C LEU A 301 -19.56 0.74 -15.87
N VAL A 302 -19.55 0.56 -17.19
CA VAL A 302 -20.58 1.05 -18.11
C VAL A 302 -21.68 0.00 -18.36
N THR A 303 -21.40 -1.29 -18.18
CA THR A 303 -22.39 -2.39 -18.29
C THR A 303 -23.08 -2.73 -16.99
#